data_AF-A0A3B9YR76-F1
#
_entry.id   AF-A0A3B9YR76-F1
#
_cell.length_a   1.000
_cell.length_b   1.000
_cell.length_c   1.000
_cell.angle_alpha   90.00
_cell.angle_beta   90.00
_cell.angle_gamma   90.00
#
_symmetry.space_group_name_H-M   'P 1'
#
loop_
_entity.id
_entity.type
_entity.pdbx_description
1 polymer ?
#
loop_
_entity_poly.entity_id
_entity_poly.type
_entity_poly.pdbx_seq_one_letter_code
_entity_poly.pdbx_strand_id
1 'polypeptide(L)'
;IHLRGYAQRDPLNEYKTEAFTLFEALLTRIRRQVTRMLLSVKIEHGEVPSLDEEELPDMQAIHLNPDTGENEFDDEGAQPLRGTVVNTPRVAGQRVPVNPNDPATWGKVSRNAPCPCGSGKKFKQCHGAL
;
A
#
# COMPACT_ATOMS: atom_id res chain seq x y z
N ILE A 1 -52.16 1.81 -31.04
CA ILE A 1 -52.79 2.84 -30.18
C ILE A 1 -54.28 3.02 -30.47
N HIS A 2 -54.74 2.98 -31.74
CA HIS A 2 -56.17 3.18 -32.08
C HIS A 2 -57.11 2.05 -31.62
N LEU A 3 -56.62 0.81 -31.50
CA LEU A 3 -57.40 -0.31 -30.96
C LEU A 3 -57.75 -0.14 -29.46
N ARG A 4 -57.05 0.73 -28.72
CA ARG A 4 -57.36 1.03 -27.32
C ARG A 4 -58.49 2.04 -27.14
N GLY A 5 -58.79 2.84 -28.16
CA GLY A 5 -59.99 3.69 -28.18
C GLY A 5 -61.29 2.87 -28.15
N TYR A 6 -61.23 1.58 -28.50
CA TYR A 6 -62.36 0.65 -28.40
C TYR A 6 -62.79 0.40 -26.94
N ALA A 7 -61.90 0.62 -25.98
CA ALA A 7 -62.18 0.54 -24.55
C ALA A 7 -62.68 1.86 -23.94
N GLN A 8 -63.10 2.83 -24.77
CA GLN A 8 -63.55 4.17 -24.36
C GLN A 8 -62.54 4.98 -23.52
N ARG A 9 -61.27 4.57 -23.51
CA ARG A 9 -60.16 5.33 -22.94
C ARG A 9 -59.58 6.25 -23.98
N ASP A 10 -59.19 7.46 -23.57
CA ASP A 10 -58.56 8.44 -24.45
C ASP A 10 -57.20 7.91 -24.95
N PRO A 11 -57.06 7.59 -26.25
CA PRO A 11 -55.84 7.00 -26.80
C PRO A 11 -54.64 7.94 -26.71
N LEU A 12 -54.85 9.26 -26.65
CA LEU A 12 -53.77 10.24 -26.49
C LEU A 12 -53.14 10.13 -25.11
N ASN A 13 -53.96 9.99 -24.07
CA ASN A 13 -53.48 9.90 -22.69
C ASN A 13 -52.76 8.57 -22.43
N GLU A 14 -53.29 7.46 -22.95
CA GLU A 14 -52.62 6.15 -22.91
C GLU A 14 -51.22 6.23 -23.57
N TYR A 15 -51.13 6.82 -24.77
CA TYR A 15 -49.85 7.02 -25.44
C TYR A 15 -48.87 7.85 -24.60
N LYS A 16 -49.33 8.95 -24.00
CA LYS A 16 -48.48 9.78 -23.12
C LYS A 16 -47.97 8.98 -21.93
N THR A 17 -48.82 8.21 -21.27
CA THR A 17 -48.42 7.39 -20.11
C THR A 17 -47.42 6.31 -20.50
N GLU A 18 -47.65 5.57 -21.59
CA GLU A 18 -46.71 4.55 -22.06
C GLU A 18 -45.39 5.16 -22.52
N ALA A 19 -45.44 6.23 -23.31
CA ALA A 19 -44.25 6.93 -23.77
C ALA A 19 -43.41 7.45 -22.58
N PHE A 20 -44.06 7.99 -21.55
CA PHE A 20 -43.39 8.45 -20.35
C PHE A 20 -42.71 7.29 -19.60
N THR A 21 -43.40 6.16 -19.42
CA THR A 21 -42.81 4.98 -18.76
C THR A 21 -41.58 4.44 -19.49
N LEU A 22 -41.62 4.42 -20.84
CA LEU A 22 -40.49 3.99 -21.66
C LEU A 22 -39.34 4.99 -21.60
N PHE A 23 -39.65 6.29 -21.57
CA PHE A 23 -38.66 7.35 -21.44
C PHE A 23 -37.94 7.30 -20.09
N GLU A 24 -38.66 7.09 -18.98
CA GLU A 24 -38.05 6.91 -17.67
C GLU A 24 -37.10 5.70 -17.65
N ALA A 25 -37.53 4.57 -18.22
CA ALA A 25 -36.70 3.38 -18.35
C ALA A 25 -35.43 3.64 -19.19
N LEU A 26 -35.55 4.42 -20.27
CA LEU A 26 -34.42 4.86 -21.08
C LEU A 26 -33.44 5.71 -20.27
N LEU A 27 -33.93 6.69 -19.49
CA LEU A 27 -33.08 7.52 -18.63
C LEU A 27 -32.33 6.66 -17.60
N THR A 28 -32.98 5.67 -16.98
CA THR A 28 -32.30 4.75 -16.07
C THR A 28 -31.22 3.93 -16.79
N ARG A 29 -31.48 3.50 -18.03
CA ARG A 29 -30.50 2.76 -18.85
C ARG A 29 -29.29 3.60 -19.20
N ILE A 30 -29.49 4.86 -19.60
CA ILE A 30 -28.40 5.80 -19.93
C ILE A 30 -27.53 6.02 -18.70
N ARG A 31 -28.12 6.28 -17.53
CA ARG A 31 -27.36 6.46 -16.27
C ARG A 31 -26.47 5.25 -15.98
N ARG A 32 -27.02 4.02 -16.05
CA ARG A 32 -26.23 2.79 -15.86
C ARG A 32 -25.13 2.60 -16.90
N GLN A 33 -25.38 2.99 -18.15
CA GLN A 33 -24.40 2.87 -19.21
C GLN A 33 -23.22 3.82 -19.00
N VAL A 34 -23.49 5.08 -18.64
CA VAL A 34 -22.45 6.08 -18.35
C VAL A 34 -21.61 5.65 -17.15
N THR A 35 -22.23 5.22 -16.05
CA THR A 35 -21.48 4.76 -14.86
C THR A 35 -20.62 3.54 -15.18
N ARG A 36 -21.16 2.56 -15.92
CA ARG A 36 -20.37 1.40 -16.37
C ARG A 36 -19.19 1.83 -17.22
N MET A 37 -19.40 2.75 -18.18
CA MET A 37 -18.34 3.23 -19.05
C MET A 37 -17.21 3.85 -18.22
N LEU A 38 -17.54 4.80 -17.34
CA LEU A 38 -16.56 5.45 -16.45
C LEU A 38 -15.79 4.45 -15.59
N LEU A 39 -16.46 3.44 -15.02
CA LEU A 39 -15.81 2.40 -14.20
C LEU A 39 -14.92 1.46 -15.00
N SER A 40 -15.19 1.30 -16.30
CA SER A 40 -14.45 0.39 -17.19
C SER A 40 -13.34 1.06 -18.00
N VAL A 41 -13.24 2.38 -17.95
CA VAL A 41 -12.19 3.12 -18.67
C VAL A 41 -10.84 2.80 -18.04
N LYS A 42 -9.98 2.12 -18.81
CA LYS A 42 -8.56 1.97 -18.50
C LYS A 42 -7.84 3.19 -19.03
N ILE A 43 -7.24 3.97 -18.14
CA ILE A 43 -6.37 5.07 -18.54
C ILE A 43 -4.97 4.48 -18.62
N GLU A 44 -4.47 4.30 -19.85
CA GLU A 44 -3.06 4.02 -20.07
C GLU A 44 -2.32 5.33 -19.84
N HIS A 45 -1.69 5.45 -18.67
CA HIS A 45 -0.64 6.42 -18.48
C HIS A 45 0.51 5.94 -19.36
N GLY A 46 0.90 6.76 -20.35
CA GLY A 46 2.00 6.42 -21.26
C GLY A 46 3.21 5.92 -20.47
N GLU A 47 3.87 4.92 -21.06
CA GLU A 47 5.02 4.20 -20.51
C GLU A 47 5.83 5.08 -19.57
N VAL A 48 5.73 4.80 -18.27
CA VAL A 48 6.66 5.38 -17.30
C VAL A 48 8.01 4.85 -17.78
N PRO A 49 8.93 5.72 -18.25
CA PRO A 49 10.24 5.24 -18.65
C PRO A 49 10.75 4.40 -17.49
N SER A 50 11.18 3.16 -17.78
CA SER A 50 11.95 2.41 -16.80
C SER A 50 13.04 3.37 -16.37
N LEU A 51 13.04 3.74 -15.09
CA LEU A 51 14.23 4.30 -14.51
C LEU A 51 15.23 3.17 -14.66
N ASP A 52 16.05 3.25 -15.71
CA ASP A 52 17.24 2.43 -15.82
C ASP A 52 17.88 2.55 -14.45
N GLU A 53 18.04 1.42 -13.77
CA GLU A 53 18.76 1.37 -12.49
C GLU A 53 20.19 1.81 -12.82
N GLU A 54 20.42 3.12 -12.89
CA GLU A 54 21.75 3.69 -12.90
C GLU A 54 22.40 3.12 -11.65
N GLU A 55 23.39 2.25 -11.85
CA GLU A 55 24.19 1.69 -10.78
C GLU A 55 24.75 2.86 -9.98
N LEU A 56 24.09 3.14 -8.85
CA LEU A 56 24.54 4.16 -7.92
C LEU A 56 25.98 3.79 -7.53
N PRO A 57 26.92 4.74 -7.57
CA PRO A 57 28.30 4.46 -7.19
C PRO A 57 28.34 3.91 -5.77
N ASP A 58 29.23 2.93 -5.53
CA ASP A 58 29.44 2.33 -4.22
C ASP A 58 29.66 3.43 -3.17
N MET A 59 28.74 3.50 -2.21
CA MET A 59 28.80 4.47 -1.13
C MET A 59 29.96 4.09 -0.19
N GLN A 60 31.05 4.85 -0.23
CA GLN A 60 32.16 4.70 0.70
C GLN A 60 31.87 5.45 2.00
N ALA A 61 31.92 4.74 3.12
CA ALA A 61 31.79 5.34 4.44
C ALA A 61 33.15 5.88 4.90
N ILE A 62 33.31 7.20 4.87
CA ILE A 62 34.52 7.88 5.36
C ILE A 62 34.27 8.34 6.79
N HIS A 63 35.01 7.79 7.75
CA HIS A 63 35.09 8.28 9.12
C HIS A 63 36.56 8.47 9.48
N LEU A 64 37.03 9.70 9.30
CA LEU A 64 38.41 10.08 9.61
C LEU A 64 38.58 10.25 11.12
N ASN A 65 39.62 9.62 11.66
CA ASN A 65 40.06 9.87 13.01
C ASN A 65 40.71 11.26 13.14
N PRO A 66 40.30 12.10 14.11
CA PRO A 66 40.89 13.44 14.29
C PRO A 66 42.38 13.41 14.65
N ASP A 67 42.83 12.36 15.33
CA ASP A 67 44.19 12.27 15.86
C ASP A 67 45.17 11.57 14.91
N THR A 68 44.70 10.63 14.09
CA THR A 68 45.55 9.84 13.17
C THR A 68 45.33 10.16 11.69
N GLY A 69 44.22 10.80 11.33
CA GLY A 69 43.87 11.10 9.94
C GLY A 69 43.52 9.87 9.09
N GLU A 70 43.43 8.68 9.70
CA GLU A 70 43.11 7.42 9.02
C GLU A 70 41.61 7.11 9.07
N ASN A 71 41.13 6.40 8.05
CA ASN A 71 39.74 5.93 7.97
C ASN A 71 39.54 4.71 8.87
N GLU A 72 38.64 4.81 9.85
CA GLU A 72 38.30 3.68 10.74
C GLU A 72 37.58 2.52 10.04
N PHE A 73 37.06 2.75 8.83
CA PHE A 73 36.33 1.76 8.04
C PHE A 73 37.21 1.00 7.03
N ASP A 74 38.46 1.44 6.81
CA ASP A 74 39.41 0.79 5.89
C ASP A 74 40.17 -0.37 6.57
N ASP A 75 40.00 -0.56 7.89
CA ASP A 75 40.68 -1.63 8.62
C ASP A 75 40.05 -3.00 8.29
N GLU A 76 40.84 -3.90 7.69
CA GLU A 76 40.43 -5.23 7.16
C GLU A 76 39.85 -6.20 8.22
N GLY A 77 39.75 -5.77 9.49
CA GLY A 77 39.06 -6.48 10.58
C GLY A 77 37.55 -6.21 10.66
N ALA A 78 37.03 -5.18 9.98
CA ALA A 78 35.61 -4.87 9.93
C ALA A 78 34.88 -5.77 8.91
N GLN A 79 34.73 -7.06 9.25
CA GLN A 79 33.89 -7.95 8.45
C GLN A 79 32.48 -7.33 8.32
N PRO A 80 31.98 -7.09 7.10
CA PRO A 80 30.58 -6.72 6.92
C PRO A 80 29.76 -7.90 7.43
N LEU A 81 28.89 -7.65 8.41
CA LEU A 81 28.02 -8.64 9.02
C LEU A 81 27.00 -9.15 7.97
N ARG A 82 27.46 -9.99 7.04
CA ARG A 82 26.60 -10.79 6.16
C ARG A 82 26.00 -11.89 7.02
N GLY A 83 24.78 -11.66 7.47
CA GLY A 83 23.95 -12.70 8.07
C GLY A 83 23.26 -12.23 9.35
N THR A 84 21.93 -12.22 9.28
CA THR A 84 21.00 -11.96 10.38
C THR A 84 21.13 -10.60 11.05
N VAL A 85 20.25 -9.68 10.63
CA VAL A 85 19.88 -8.49 11.39
C VAL A 85 19.18 -8.96 12.67
N VAL A 86 19.96 -9.37 13.67
CA VAL A 86 19.47 -9.39 15.05
C VAL A 86 19.31 -7.92 15.39
N ASN A 87 18.07 -7.44 15.37
CA ASN A 87 17.73 -6.08 15.71
C ASN A 87 17.98 -5.89 17.22
N THR A 88 19.24 -5.79 17.62
CA THR A 88 19.62 -5.43 18.98
C THR A 88 19.42 -3.92 19.12
N PRO A 89 18.49 -3.45 19.97
CA PRO A 89 18.30 -2.04 20.21
C PRO A 89 19.59 -1.49 20.83
N ARG A 90 20.17 -0.49 20.18
CA ARG A 90 21.33 0.25 20.70
C ARG A 90 20.81 1.30 21.67
N VAL A 91 21.00 1.09 22.96
CA VAL A 91 20.84 2.14 23.99
C VAL A 91 22.25 2.58 24.38
N ALA A 92 22.55 3.87 24.22
CA ALA A 92 23.80 4.49 24.67
C ALA A 92 25.09 3.75 24.24
N GLY A 93 25.20 3.35 22.97
CA GLY A 93 26.44 2.77 22.44
C GLY A 93 26.70 1.30 22.77
N GLN A 94 25.93 0.68 23.67
CA GLN A 94 26.05 -0.74 24.02
C GLN A 94 24.99 -1.61 23.31
N ARG A 95 25.43 -2.72 22.70
CA ARG A 95 24.53 -3.78 22.20
C ARG A 95 24.04 -4.59 23.40
N VAL A 96 22.85 -4.25 23.91
CA VAL A 96 22.20 -5.07 24.93
C VAL A 96 21.52 -6.25 24.21
N PRO A 97 21.74 -7.51 24.63
CA PRO A 97 21.03 -8.64 24.06
C PRO A 97 19.53 -8.50 24.34
N VAL A 98 18.72 -8.52 23.29
CA VAL A 98 17.25 -8.56 23.41
C VAL A 98 16.89 -9.90 24.01
N ASN A 99 16.33 -9.90 25.21
CA ASN A 99 15.84 -11.13 25.82
C ASN A 99 14.40 -11.37 25.34
N PRO A 100 14.09 -12.47 24.61
CA PRO A 100 12.75 -12.75 24.11
C PRO A 100 11.66 -12.86 25.19
N ASN A 101 12.03 -13.04 26.46
CA ASN A 101 11.08 -13.19 27.56
C ASN A 101 10.90 -11.92 28.40
N ASP A 102 11.68 -10.86 28.15
CA ASP A 102 11.60 -9.60 28.90
C ASP A 102 11.30 -8.40 27.96
N PRO A 103 10.04 -7.91 27.94
CA PRO A 103 9.62 -6.78 27.11
C PRO A 103 10.39 -5.47 27.35
N ALA A 104 10.98 -5.27 28.54
CA ALA A 104 11.74 -4.07 28.85
C ALA A 104 13.03 -3.97 28.02
N THR A 105 13.58 -5.11 27.61
CA THR A 105 14.82 -5.20 26.83
C THR A 105 14.62 -4.97 25.32
N TRP A 106 13.37 -4.92 24.85
CA TRP A 106 13.05 -4.87 23.42
C TRP A 106 13.19 -3.47 22.81
N GLY A 107 13.17 -2.42 23.63
CA GLY A 107 13.26 -1.04 23.16
C GLY A 107 12.13 -0.64 22.19
N LYS A 108 12.44 0.21 21.20
CA LYS A 108 11.47 0.66 20.20
C LYS A 108 11.31 -0.38 19.08
N VAL A 109 10.36 -1.29 19.23
CA VAL A 109 10.00 -2.29 18.19
C VAL A 109 8.97 -1.71 17.22
N SER A 110 9.20 -1.81 15.91
CA SER A 110 8.25 -1.32 14.91
C SER A 110 7.01 -2.21 14.84
N ARG A 111 5.82 -1.63 14.60
CA ARG A 111 4.53 -2.35 14.65
C ARG A 111 4.45 -3.56 13.71
N ASN A 112 5.14 -3.51 12.58
CA ASN A 112 5.13 -4.55 11.55
C ASN A 112 6.38 -5.47 11.57
N ALA A 113 7.39 -5.19 12.39
CA ALA A 113 8.58 -6.05 12.55
C ALA A 113 8.20 -7.43 13.11
N PRO A 114 9.03 -8.47 12.88
CA PRO A 114 8.88 -9.74 13.59
C PRO A 114 8.91 -9.51 15.11
N CYS A 115 8.05 -10.21 15.85
CA CYS A 115 8.01 -10.10 17.29
C CYS A 115 9.34 -10.57 17.92
N PRO A 116 9.98 -9.77 18.81
CA PRO A 116 11.20 -10.15 19.51
C PRO A 116 11.03 -11.34 20.46
N CYS A 117 9.79 -11.71 20.76
CA CYS A 117 9.41 -12.89 21.52
C CYS A 117 9.64 -14.24 20.82
N GLY A 118 10.11 -14.24 19.57
CA GLY A 118 10.37 -15.47 18.80
C GLY A 118 9.13 -16.19 18.28
N SER A 119 7.94 -15.59 18.37
CA SER A 119 6.67 -16.23 17.97
C SER A 119 6.45 -16.35 16.46
N GLY A 120 7.35 -15.80 15.63
CA GLY A 120 7.22 -15.76 14.17
C GLY A 120 6.12 -14.84 13.63
N LYS A 121 5.32 -14.21 14.49
CA LYS A 121 4.25 -13.27 14.12
C LYS A 121 4.77 -11.83 14.09
N LYS A 122 4.09 -10.94 13.35
CA LYS A 122 4.37 -9.48 13.40
C LYS A 122 4.06 -8.93 14.79
N PHE A 123 4.79 -7.92 15.25
CA PHE A 123 4.62 -7.33 16.59
C PHE A 123 3.17 -6.93 16.88
N LYS A 124 2.48 -6.27 15.93
CA LYS A 124 1.05 -5.91 16.03
C LYS A 124 0.07 -7.07 16.18
N GLN A 125 0.49 -8.29 15.82
CA GLN A 125 -0.33 -9.51 15.88
C GLN A 125 0.08 -10.41 17.06
N CYS A 126 1.00 -9.94 17.90
CA CYS A 126 1.50 -10.64 19.07
C CYS A 126 1.44 -9.67 20.27
N HIS A 127 2.58 -9.23 20.80
CA HIS A 127 2.65 -8.36 21.98
C HIS A 127 2.22 -6.89 21.76
N GLY A 128 2.01 -6.47 20.51
CA GLY A 128 1.48 -5.16 20.15
C GLY A 128 0.03 -5.20 19.65
N ALA A 129 -0.69 -6.30 19.92
CA ALA A 129 -2.13 -6.39 19.72
C ALA A 129 -2.85 -5.62 20.84
N LEU A 130 -3.79 -4.76 20.45
CA LEU A 130 -4.75 -4.12 21.36
C LEU A 130 -5.96 -5.03 21.51
#